data_AF-A0A6I1EYR0-F1
#
_entry.id   AF-A0A6I1EYR0-F1
#
_cell.length_a   1.000
_cell.length_b   1.000
_cell.length_c   1.000
_cell.angle_alpha   90.00
_cell.angle_beta   90.00
_cell.angle_gamma   90.00
#
_symmetry.space_group_name_H-M   'P 1'
#
loop_
_entity.id
_entity.type
_entity.pdbx_description
1 polymer ?
#
loop_
_entity_poly.entity_id
_entity_poly.type
_entity_poly.pdbx_seq_one_letter_code
_entity_poly.pdbx_strand_id
1 'polypeptide(L)'
;MKIVVRRNALELYINQHTDTQGHYTGKDNWEIIMKQIAGKELEVDTESLFKYEFNTKEIIGVSKRGIRISDLYVEQILDDARIGKARCDYCEHTSNALQYCTHCGRTDCLEPFLEEE
;
A
#
# COMPACT_ATOMS: atom_id res chain seq x y z
N MET A 1 0.83 10.60 5.28
CA MET A 1 1.50 9.39 5.80
C MET A 1 2.70 9.06 4.93
N LYS A 2 3.62 8.26 5.44
CA LYS A 2 4.77 7.74 4.69
C LYS A 2 4.94 6.25 4.95
N ILE A 3 5.62 5.57 4.03
CA ILE A 3 6.01 4.17 4.20
C ILE A 3 7.52 4.03 4.06
N VAL A 4 8.11 3.15 4.84
CA VAL A 4 9.49 2.70 4.68
C VAL A 4 9.46 1.37 3.95
N VAL A 5 10.07 1.31 2.77
CA VAL A 5 10.14 0.08 1.98
C VAL A 5 11.22 -0.82 2.58
N ARG A 6 10.94 -2.12 2.68
CA ARG A 6 11.90 -3.12 3.18
C ARG A 6 13.22 -3.05 2.43
N ARG A 7 14.33 -3.13 3.17
CA ARG A 7 15.69 -3.13 2.59
C ARG A 7 15.93 -4.30 1.63
N ASN A 8 15.24 -5.42 1.83
CA ASN A 8 15.30 -6.59 0.96
C ASN A 8 14.11 -6.68 -0.03
N ALA A 9 13.45 -5.57 -0.36
CA ALA A 9 12.28 -5.58 -1.24
C ALA A 9 12.53 -6.24 -2.62
N LEU A 10 13.72 -6.06 -3.21
CA LEU A 10 14.09 -6.74 -4.45
C LEU A 10 14.13 -8.27 -4.28
N GLU A 11 14.74 -8.75 -3.21
CA GLU A 11 14.81 -10.18 -2.93
C GLU A 11 13.42 -10.76 -2.67
N LEU A 12 12.57 -10.04 -1.92
CA LEU A 12 11.18 -10.43 -1.72
C LEU A 12 10.40 -10.51 -3.04
N TYR A 13 10.60 -9.53 -3.93
CA TYR A 13 9.99 -9.52 -5.25
C TYR A 13 10.43 -10.74 -6.07
N ILE A 14 11.73 -11.02 -6.13
CA ILE A 14 12.29 -12.18 -6.84
C ILE A 14 11.71 -13.48 -6.27
N ASN A 15 11.72 -13.64 -4.95
CA ASN A 15 11.23 -14.84 -4.27
C ASN A 15 9.72 -15.06 -4.52
N GLN A 16 8.90 -14.01 -4.51
CA GLN A 16 7.47 -14.13 -4.78
C GLN A 16 7.14 -14.52 -6.22
N HIS A 17 8.05 -14.24 -7.15
CA HIS A 17 7.87 -14.54 -8.57
C HIS A 17 8.73 -15.73 -9.02
N THR A 18 9.36 -16.43 -8.08
CA THR A 18 10.11 -17.67 -8.33
C THR A 18 9.33 -18.84 -7.75
N ASP A 19 8.99 -19.83 -8.58
CA ASP A 19 8.27 -21.01 -8.10
C ASP A 19 9.19 -21.99 -7.32
N THR A 20 8.62 -23.08 -6.81
CA THR A 20 9.35 -24.11 -6.06
C THR A 20 10.38 -24.88 -6.89
N GLN A 21 10.33 -24.77 -8.22
CA GLN A 21 11.29 -25.36 -9.15
C GLN A 21 12.39 -24.36 -9.56
N GLY A 22 12.31 -23.11 -9.10
CA GLY A 22 13.26 -22.05 -9.44
C GLY A 22 12.92 -21.29 -10.72
N HIS A 23 11.72 -21.47 -11.30
CA HIS A 23 11.30 -20.71 -12.47
C HIS A 23 10.89 -19.29 -12.06
N TYR A 24 11.64 -18.30 -12.53
CA TYR A 24 11.34 -16.89 -12.30
C TYR A 24 10.41 -16.30 -13.38
N THR A 25 9.32 -15.66 -12.95
CA THR A 25 8.26 -15.08 -13.82
C THR A 25 8.01 -13.58 -13.55
N GLY A 26 8.91 -12.92 -12.83
CA GLY A 26 8.81 -11.50 -12.55
C GLY A 26 9.13 -10.63 -13.76
N LYS A 27 9.03 -9.31 -13.59
CA LYS A 27 9.26 -8.32 -14.65
C LYS A 27 10.48 -7.47 -14.31
N ASP A 28 11.40 -7.36 -15.27
CA ASP A 28 12.64 -6.59 -15.13
C ASP A 28 12.41 -5.15 -14.65
N ASN A 29 11.33 -4.51 -15.12
CA ASN A 29 11.01 -3.14 -14.71
C ASN A 29 10.70 -3.02 -13.21
N TRP A 30 10.03 -4.03 -12.64
CA TRP A 30 9.74 -4.07 -11.22
C TRP A 30 10.98 -4.40 -10.39
N GLU A 31 11.88 -5.24 -10.87
CA GLU A 31 13.17 -5.45 -10.22
C GLU A 31 13.96 -4.14 -10.11
N ILE A 32 14.03 -3.37 -11.21
CA ILE A 32 14.71 -2.07 -11.23
C ILE A 32 14.06 -1.11 -10.22
N ILE A 33 12.73 -1.01 -10.23
CA ILE A 33 11.99 -0.17 -9.28
C ILE A 33 12.27 -0.61 -7.85
N MET A 34 12.08 -1.89 -7.52
CA MET A 34 12.27 -2.44 -6.18
C MET A 34 13.70 -2.20 -5.67
N LYS A 35 14.70 -2.39 -6.53
CA LYS A 35 16.10 -2.06 -6.21
C LYS A 35 16.29 -0.58 -5.91
N GLN A 36 15.64 0.31 -6.67
CA GLN A 36 15.77 1.75 -6.49
C GLN A 36 15.06 2.28 -5.25
N ILE A 37 13.98 1.63 -4.80
CA ILE A 37 13.17 2.10 -3.66
C ILE A 37 13.47 1.35 -2.35
N ALA A 38 14.17 0.22 -2.39
CA ALA A 38 14.50 -0.57 -1.21
C ALA A 38 15.16 0.28 -0.11
N GLY A 39 14.63 0.19 1.11
CA GLY A 39 15.12 0.94 2.28
C GLY A 39 14.78 2.43 2.27
N LYS A 40 14.06 2.96 1.27
CA LYS A 40 13.68 4.37 1.21
C LYS A 40 12.35 4.62 1.89
N GLU A 41 12.24 5.84 2.41
CA GLU A 41 10.98 6.44 2.83
C GLU A 41 10.27 7.04 1.61
N LEU A 42 9.02 6.67 1.41
CA LEU A 42 8.18 7.15 0.30
C LEU A 42 6.94 7.85 0.85
N GLU A 43 6.60 8.99 0.24
CA GLU A 43 5.36 9.70 0.54
C GLU A 43 4.18 9.00 -0.14
N VAL A 44 3.10 8.80 0.61
CA VAL A 44 1.87 8.14 0.13
C VAL A 44 0.84 9.20 -0.23
N ASP A 45 0.12 8.95 -1.32
CA ASP A 45 -1.08 9.68 -1.68
C ASP A 45 -2.24 9.23 -0.78
N THR A 46 -2.69 10.13 0.08
CA THR A 46 -3.76 9.87 1.06
C THR A 46 -5.15 10.27 0.55
N GLU A 47 -5.29 10.75 -0.68
CA GLU A 47 -6.61 11.00 -1.29
C GLU A 47 -7.34 9.69 -1.61
N SER A 48 -6.58 8.61 -1.85
CA SER A 48 -7.10 7.26 -2.09
C SER A 48 -6.38 6.26 -1.19
N LEU A 49 -7.05 5.82 -0.12
CA LEU A 49 -6.52 4.86 0.85
C LEU A 49 -6.95 3.43 0.51
N PHE A 50 -6.02 2.49 0.68
CA PHE A 50 -6.25 1.05 0.52
C PHE A 50 -5.78 0.29 1.75
N LYS A 51 -6.33 -0.91 1.94
CA LYS A 51 -6.05 -1.75 3.11
C LYS A 51 -4.67 -2.41 3.03
N TYR A 52 -4.36 -3.00 1.89
CA TYR A 52 -3.14 -3.81 1.68
C TYR A 52 -2.17 -3.19 0.65
N GLU A 53 -2.45 -1.96 0.21
CA GLU A 53 -1.68 -1.30 -0.83
C GLU A 53 -1.51 0.19 -0.52
N PHE A 54 -0.47 0.78 -1.06
CA PHE A 54 -0.16 2.21 -0.94
C PHE A 54 0.13 2.78 -2.31
N ASN A 55 -0.63 3.79 -2.73
CA ASN A 55 -0.25 4.60 -3.87
C ASN A 55 0.79 5.63 -3.37
N THR A 56 1.98 5.63 -3.94
CA THR A 56 2.96 6.67 -3.62
C THR A 56 2.67 7.93 -4.41
N LYS A 57 3.15 9.07 -3.91
CA LYS A 57 3.36 10.25 -4.75
C LYS A 57 4.51 10.02 -5.73
N GLU A 58 4.86 11.04 -6.52
CA GLU A 58 6.05 11.03 -7.36
C GLU A 58 7.29 10.58 -6.57
N ILE A 59 8.04 9.64 -7.16
CA ILE A 59 9.32 9.19 -6.65
C ILE A 59 10.38 9.70 -7.62
N ILE A 60 11.15 10.71 -7.18
CA ILE A 60 12.16 11.36 -8.01
C ILE A 60 13.17 10.33 -8.56
N GLY A 61 13.31 10.31 -9.89
CA GLY A 61 14.20 9.39 -10.60
C GLY A 61 13.66 7.97 -10.77
N VAL A 62 12.44 7.66 -10.30
CA VAL A 62 11.82 6.33 -10.41
C VAL A 62 10.46 6.42 -11.12
N SER A 63 9.52 7.23 -10.62
CA SER A 63 8.18 7.38 -11.24
C SER A 63 7.59 8.77 -11.01
N LYS A 64 7.24 9.46 -12.09
CA LYS A 64 6.55 10.77 -12.06
C LYS A 64 5.09 10.70 -11.62
N ARG A 65 4.45 9.53 -11.74
CA ARG A 65 3.04 9.33 -11.38
C ARG A 65 2.87 8.56 -10.07
N GLY A 66 3.97 8.28 -9.39
CA GLY A 66 3.99 7.31 -8.29
C GLY A 66 3.81 5.88 -8.77
N ILE A 67 3.74 4.96 -7.82
CA ILE A 67 3.53 3.53 -8.05
C ILE A 67 2.64 2.98 -6.93
N ARG A 68 1.99 1.85 -7.19
CA ARG A 68 1.29 1.12 -6.15
C ARG A 68 2.22 0.08 -5.53
N ILE A 69 2.34 0.09 -4.21
CA ILE A 69 3.21 -0.80 -3.43
C ILE A 69 2.32 -1.63 -2.50
N SER A 70 2.44 -2.95 -2.55
CA SER A 70 1.81 -3.84 -1.57
C SER A 70 2.45 -3.69 -0.19
N ASP A 71 1.64 -3.78 0.85
CA ASP A 71 2.05 -3.80 2.26
C ASP A 71 3.12 -4.87 2.57
N LEU A 72 3.16 -5.96 1.83
CA LEU A 72 4.20 -7.00 1.93
C LEU A 72 5.62 -6.45 1.75
N TYR A 73 5.80 -5.38 0.95
CA TYR A 73 7.08 -4.73 0.74
C TYR A 73 7.35 -3.59 1.73
N VAL A 74 6.42 -3.30 2.63
CA VAL A 74 6.53 -2.23 3.62
C VAL A 74 7.09 -2.80 4.91
N GLU A 75 8.07 -2.09 5.47
CA GLU A 75 8.70 -2.40 6.75
C GLU A 75 8.01 -1.64 7.88
N GLN A 76 7.71 -0.37 7.63
CA GLN A 76 7.13 0.53 8.62
C GLN A 76 6.20 1.54 7.95
N ILE A 77 5.16 1.95 8.66
CA ILE A 77 4.26 3.03 8.27
C ILE A 77 4.43 4.17 9.27
N LEU A 78 4.62 5.39 8.78
CA LEU A 78 4.79 6.60 9.56
C LEU A 78 3.55 7.49 9.38
N ASP A 79 2.98 7.93 10.50
CA ASP A 79 1.76 8.76 10.55
C ASP A 79 0.60 8.16 9.73
N ASP A 80 0.20 6.92 10.07
CA ASP A 80 -0.81 6.18 9.29
C ASP A 80 -2.16 6.90 9.28
N ALA A 81 -2.52 7.45 8.11
CA ALA A 81 -3.73 8.23 7.92
C ALA A 81 -5.01 7.36 7.88
N ARG A 82 -4.88 6.04 7.97
CA ARG A 82 -5.97 5.06 7.97
C ARG A 82 -6.53 4.80 9.37
N ILE A 83 -5.83 5.20 10.41
CA ILE A 83 -6.29 5.06 11.80
C ILE A 83 -7.66 5.74 11.97
N GLY A 84 -8.61 5.00 12.54
CA GLY A 84 -9.99 5.46 12.75
C GLY A 84 -10.83 5.60 11.47
N LYS A 85 -10.35 5.08 10.34
CA LYS A 85 -11.04 5.12 9.06
C LYS A 85 -11.37 3.72 8.54
N ALA A 86 -12.39 3.67 7.69
CA ALA A 86 -12.86 2.45 7.04
C ALA A 86 -13.17 2.71 5.57
N ARG A 87 -13.05 1.69 4.72
CA ARG A 87 -13.65 1.70 3.39
C ARG A 87 -15.12 1.37 3.51
N CYS A 88 -15.99 2.09 2.79
CA CYS A 88 -17.37 1.68 2.65
C CYS A 88 -17.54 0.81 1.39
N ASP A 89 -17.96 -0.44 1.55
CA ASP A 89 -18.12 -1.38 0.43
C ASP A 89 -19.33 -1.08 -0.46
N TYR A 90 -20.26 -0.25 0.04
CA TYR A 90 -21.45 0.15 -0.70
C TYR A 90 -21.21 1.33 -1.65
N CYS A 91 -20.62 2.42 -1.14
CA CYS A 91 -20.37 3.62 -1.94
C CYS A 91 -18.90 3.79 -2.35
N GLU A 92 -18.04 2.83 -1.98
CA GLU A 92 -16.62 2.77 -2.31
C GLU A 92 -15.77 3.97 -1.81
N HIS A 93 -16.33 4.84 -0.97
CA HIS A 93 -15.62 5.95 -0.36
C HIS A 93 -14.98 5.58 0.98
N THR A 94 -13.92 6.32 1.33
CA THR A 94 -13.33 6.26 2.68
C THR A 94 -14.22 6.98 3.67
N SER A 95 -14.64 6.30 4.73
CA SER A 95 -15.30 6.90 5.89
C SER A 95 -14.27 7.33 6.93
N ASN A 96 -14.46 8.53 7.49
CA ASN A 96 -13.69 9.02 8.65
C ASN A 96 -14.26 8.56 10.01
N ALA A 97 -15.10 7.52 10.01
CA ALA A 97 -15.68 6.91 11.20
C ALA A 97 -15.82 5.39 10.99
N LEU A 98 -15.78 4.64 12.09
CA LEU A 98 -15.88 3.17 12.08
C LEU A 98 -17.31 2.67 12.28
N GLN A 99 -18.20 3.49 12.85
CA GLN A 99 -19.56 3.08 13.21
C GLN A 99 -20.58 3.34 12.09
N TYR A 100 -20.30 4.31 11.20
CA TYR A 100 -21.16 4.65 10.07
C TYR A 100 -20.34 5.30 8.94
N CYS A 101 -20.81 5.16 7.71
CA CYS A 101 -20.22 5.78 6.55
C CYS A 101 -20.54 7.28 6.56
N THR A 102 -19.51 8.10 6.69
CA THR A 102 -19.63 9.57 6.66
C THR A 102 -20.09 10.14 5.30
N HIS A 103 -20.17 9.30 4.25
CA HIS A 103 -20.66 9.69 2.92
C HIS A 103 -22.10 9.24 2.63
N CYS A 104 -22.49 8.01 3.01
CA CYS A 104 -23.81 7.45 2.67
C CYS A 104 -24.68 7.10 3.89
N GLY A 105 -24.16 7.26 5.11
CA GLY A 105 -24.90 7.03 6.37
C GLY A 105 -25.09 5.56 6.76
N ARG A 106 -24.69 4.60 5.92
CA ARG A 106 -24.81 3.16 6.22
C ARG A 106 -23.87 2.72 7.33
N THR A 107 -24.30 1.77 8.13
CA THR A 107 -23.55 1.24 9.29
C THR A 107 -23.06 -0.19 9.08
N ASP A 108 -23.58 -0.88 8.06
CA ASP A 108 -23.44 -2.32 7.81
C ASP A 108 -22.48 -2.67 6.65
N CYS A 109 -21.84 -1.66 6.06
CA CYS A 109 -20.99 -1.82 4.88
C CYS A 109 -19.62 -1.16 5.08
N LEU A 110 -19.06 -1.20 6.29
CA LEU A 110 -17.75 -0.63 6.59
C LEU A 110 -16.73 -1.73 6.83
N GLU A 111 -15.62 -1.63 6.10
CA GLU A 111 -14.43 -2.42 6.31
C GLU A 111 -13.33 -1.51 6.91
N PRO A 112 -13.03 -1.64 8.21
CA PRO A 112 -11.89 -0.94 8.81
C PRO A 112 -10.58 -1.24 8.07
N PHE A 113 -9.77 -0.20 7.86
CA PHE A 113 -8.45 -0.39 7.24
C PHE A 113 -7.46 -1.09 8.17
N LEU A 114 -7.63 -0.91 9.48
CA LEU A 114 -6.83 -1.53 10.52
C LEU A 114 -7.77 -2.34 11.42
N GLU A 115 -7.29 -3.49 11.88
CA GLU A 115 -8.01 -4.28 12.89
C GLU A 115 -7.93 -3.57 14.24
N GLU A 116 -8.97 -3.72 15.07
CA GLU A 116 -8.95 -3.23 16.45
C GLU A 116 -8.01 -4.14 17.28
N GLU A 117 -7.04 -3.55 17.98
CA GLU A 117 -6.12 -4.26 18.89
C GLU A 117 -6.80 -4.72 20.18
#